data_AF-B4CUS1-F1
#
_entry.id   AF-B4CUS1-F1
#
_cell.length_a   1.000
_cell.length_b   1.000
_cell.length_c   1.000
_cell.angle_alpha   90.00
_cell.angle_beta   90.00
_cell.angle_gamma   90.00
#
_symmetry.space_group_name_H-M   'P 1'
#
loop_
_entity.id
_entity.type
_entity.pdbx_description
1 polymer ?
#
loop_
_entity_poly.entity_id
_entity_poly.type
_entity_poly.pdbx_seq_one_letter_code
_entity_poly.pdbx_strand_id
1 'polypeptide(L)'
;MLNAFLAGAISMGYLTAALFFLRFWKSTRDRLFFFFSAAFVILMVERIICEVLAIKTEWVPLIYSLRLGAFILILAAIVDKNRRH
;
A
#
# COMPACT_ATOMS: atom_id res chain seq x y z
N MET A 1 19.56 12.47 6.29
CA MET A 1 20.26 11.25 5.85
C MET A 1 19.54 10.00 6.34
N LEU A 2 19.49 9.73 7.66
CA LEU A 2 18.86 8.52 8.22
C LEU A 2 17.37 8.36 7.84
N ASN A 3 16.56 9.42 7.91
CA ASN A 3 15.14 9.35 7.60
C ASN A 3 14.85 8.92 6.15
N ALA A 4 15.60 9.45 5.19
CA ALA A 4 15.45 9.07 3.77
C ALA A 4 15.88 7.61 3.54
N PHE A 5 16.94 7.15 4.22
CA PHE A 5 17.37 5.76 4.17
C PHE A 5 16.30 4.80 4.74
N LEU A 6 15.75 5.11 5.91
CA LEU A 6 14.67 4.34 6.52
C LEU A 6 13.40 4.37 5.67
N ALA A 7 13.05 5.52 5.08
CA ALA A 7 11.91 5.63 4.17
C ALA A 7 12.11 4.78 2.90
N GLY A 8 13.33 4.72 2.36
CA GLY A 8 13.69 3.82 1.27
C GLY A 8 13.53 2.36 1.65
N ALA A 9 14.05 1.95 2.81
CA ALA A 9 13.91 0.58 3.32
C ALA A 9 12.44 0.18 3.54
N ILE A 10 11.62 1.08 4.09
CA ILE A 10 10.18 0.86 4.26
C ILE A 10 9.49 0.73 2.90
N SER A 11 9.83 1.58 1.93
CA SER A 11 9.27 1.51 0.58
C SER A 11 9.60 0.20 -0.12
N MET A 12 10.84 -0.29 0.03
CA MET A 12 11.23 -1.62 -0.42
C MET A 12 10.41 -2.72 0.27
N GLY A 13 10.20 -2.63 1.59
CA GLY A 13 9.36 -3.57 2.33
C GLY A 13 7.92 -3.62 1.81
N TYR A 14 7.32 -2.47 1.53
CA TYR A 14 5.99 -2.40 0.91
C TYR A 14 5.96 -3.01 -0.49
N LEU A 15 6.98 -2.75 -1.32
CA LEU A 15 7.09 -3.36 -2.64
C LEU A 15 7.24 -4.88 -2.57
N THR A 16 8.10 -5.38 -1.68
CA THR A 16 8.27 -6.83 -1.46
C THR A 16 6.96 -7.47 -1.03
N ALA A 17 6.25 -6.88 -0.07
CA ALA A 17 4.94 -7.37 0.36
C ALA A 17 3.94 -7.37 -0.80
N ALA A 18 3.86 -6.28 -1.57
CA ALA A 18 2.97 -6.17 -2.73
C ALA A 18 3.25 -7.26 -3.78
N LEU A 19 4.52 -7.52 -4.10
CA LEU A 19 4.92 -8.55 -5.04
C LEU A 19 4.62 -9.97 -4.53
N PHE A 20 4.82 -10.22 -3.24
CA PHE A 20 4.44 -11.49 -2.62
C PHE A 20 2.94 -11.73 -2.74
N PHE A 21 2.11 -10.75 -2.36
CA PHE A 21 0.66 -10.86 -2.49
C PHE A 21 0.22 -11.00 -3.96
N LEU A 22 0.87 -10.30 -4.89
CA LEU A 22 0.59 -10.46 -6.33
C LEU A 22 0.94 -11.86 -6.83
N ARG A 23 2.05 -12.44 -6.36
CA ARG A 23 2.45 -13.82 -6.67
C ARG A 23 1.44 -14.83 -6.13
N PHE A 24 1.00 -14.66 -4.87
CA PHE A 24 -0.05 -15.49 -4.28
C PHE A 24 -1.37 -15.37 -5.03
N TRP A 25 -1.75 -14.16 -5.47
CA TRP A 25 -2.94 -13.97 -6.30
C TRP A 25 -2.88 -14.79 -7.59
N LYS A 26 -1.73 -14.83 -8.27
CA LYS A 26 -1.57 -15.67 -9.48
C LYS A 26 -1.78 -17.17 -9.21
N SER A 27 -1.41 -17.65 -8.02
CA SER A 27 -1.51 -19.07 -7.67
C SER A 27 -2.90 -19.45 -7.12
N THR A 28 -3.48 -18.62 -6.25
CA THR A 28 -4.74 -18.93 -5.55
C THR A 28 -5.96 -18.36 -6.29
N ARG A 29 -5.78 -17.38 -7.18
CA ARG A 29 -6.83 -16.56 -7.81
C ARG A 29 -7.81 -15.89 -6.83
N ASP A 30 -7.41 -15.78 -5.55
CA ASP A 30 -8.21 -15.12 -4.53
C ASP A 30 -8.08 -13.60 -4.67
N ARG A 31 -9.22 -12.92 -4.83
CA ARG A 31 -9.30 -11.47 -5.01
C ARG A 31 -8.76 -10.72 -3.80
N LEU A 32 -8.80 -11.32 -2.60
CA LEU A 32 -8.24 -10.73 -1.39
C LEU A 32 -6.77 -10.35 -1.57
N PHE A 33 -5.95 -11.26 -2.11
CA PHE A 33 -4.53 -11.00 -2.29
C PHE A 33 -4.23 -9.89 -3.31
N PHE A 34 -5.08 -9.74 -4.33
CA PHE A 34 -4.97 -8.63 -5.27
C PHE A 34 -5.20 -7.28 -4.58
N PHE A 35 -6.24 -7.16 -3.74
CA PHE A 35 -6.51 -5.94 -2.99
C PHE A 35 -5.40 -5.59 -1.99
N PHE A 36 -4.86 -6.59 -1.28
CA PHE A 36 -3.71 -6.37 -0.40
C PHE A 36 -2.50 -5.86 -1.19
N SER A 37 -2.18 -6.48 -2.34
CA SER A 37 -1.11 -6.02 -3.21
C SER A 37 -1.29 -4.56 -3.62
N ALA A 38 -2.48 -4.18 -4.09
CA ALA A 38 -2.79 -2.80 -4.47
C ALA A 38 -2.65 -1.82 -3.29
N ALA A 39 -3.14 -2.19 -2.11
CA ALA A 39 -3.02 -1.37 -0.90
C ALA A 39 -1.55 -1.12 -0.52
N PHE A 40 -0.70 -2.16 -0.58
CA PHE A 40 0.74 -2.03 -0.30
C PHE A 40 1.47 -1.16 -1.32
N VAL A 41 1.09 -1.21 -2.60
CA VAL A 41 1.62 -0.29 -3.63
C VAL A 41 1.24 1.15 -3.31
N ILE A 42 -0.02 1.41 -2.92
CA ILE A 42 -0.47 2.76 -2.55
C ILE A 42 0.30 3.29 -1.34
N LEU A 43 0.53 2.46 -0.33
CA LEU A 43 1.33 2.83 0.86
C LEU A 43 2.80 3.11 0.51
N MET A 44 3.38 2.38 -0.44
CA MET A 44 4.71 2.67 -0.96
C MET A 44 4.76 4.05 -1.62
N VAL A 45 3.80 4.35 -2.49
CA VAL A 45 3.72 5.65 -3.19
C VAL A 45 3.52 6.79 -2.21
N GLU A 46 2.63 6.63 -1.22
CA GLU A 46 2.41 7.59 -0.13
C GLU A 46 3.72 7.89 0.62
N ARG A 47 4.47 6.84 0.98
CA ARG A 47 5.75 6.97 1.68
C ARG A 47 6.79 7.72 0.86
N ILE A 48 6.91 7.42 -0.44
CA ILE A 48 7.86 8.07 -1.35
C ILE A 48 7.51 9.56 -1.49
N ILE A 49 6.25 9.90 -1.71
CA ILE A 49 5.81 11.29 -1.88
C ILE A 49 6.07 12.11 -0.60
N CYS A 50 5.80 11.53 0.57
CA CYS A 50 5.90 12.25 1.83
C CYS A 50 7.35 12.42 2.33
N GLU A 51 8.15 11.34 2.26
CA GLU A 51 9.47 11.31 2.88
C GLU A 51 10.63 11.52 1.89
N VAL A 52 10.50 11.03 0.65
CA VAL A 52 11.58 11.14 -0.35
C VAL A 52 11.48 12.46 -1.10
N LEU A 53 10.28 12.86 -1.52
CA LEU A 53 10.06 14.14 -2.20
C LEU A 53 9.92 15.32 -1.23
N ALA A 54 9.88 15.06 0.09
CA ALA A 54 9.78 16.05 1.16
C ALA A 54 8.67 17.10 0.94
N ILE A 55 7.57 16.72 0.27
CA ILE A 55 6.44 17.61 -0.03
C ILE A 55 5.63 17.77 1.26
N LYS A 56 5.94 18.80 2.05
CA LYS A 56 5.34 18.99 3.38
C LYS A 56 4.28 20.09 3.48
N THR A 57 4.18 21.01 2.52
CA THR A 57 3.58 22.33 2.86
C THR A 57 2.17 22.61 2.32
N GLU A 58 1.62 21.85 1.38
CA GLU A 58 0.25 22.12 0.88
C GLU A 58 -0.57 20.85 0.57
N TRP A 59 0.10 19.74 0.28
CA TRP A 59 -0.51 18.49 -0.20
C TRP A 59 -0.77 17.45 0.89
N VAL A 60 -0.56 17.81 2.16
CA VAL A 60 -0.74 16.91 3.31
C VAL A 60 -2.11 16.20 3.28
N PRO A 61 -3.25 16.89 3.04
CA PRO A 61 -4.57 16.23 3.02
C PRO A 61 -4.68 15.13 1.96
N LEU A 62 -4.06 15.33 0.79
CA LEU A 62 -4.08 14.37 -0.32
C LEU A 62 -3.23 13.13 -0.03
N ILE A 63 -2.08 13.31 0.64
CA ILE A 63 -1.23 12.20 1.07
C ILE A 63 -1.97 11.32 2.10
N TYR A 64 -2.66 11.92 3.07
CA TYR A 64 -3.50 11.17 4.02
C TYR A 64 -4.67 10.45 3.33
N SER A 65 -5.20 11.02 2.25
CA SER A 65 -6.26 10.38 1.45
C SER A 65 -5.79 9.11 0.73
N LEU A 66 -4.52 9.04 0.30
CA LEU A 66 -3.93 7.80 -0.24
C LEU A 66 -3.91 6.70 0.82
N ARG A 67 -3.49 7.03 2.04
CA ARG A 67 -3.50 6.08 3.15
C ARG A 67 -4.93 5.62 3.49
N LEU A 68 -5.89 6.54 3.48
CA LEU A 68 -7.30 6.21 3.63
C LEU A 68 -7.77 5.23 2.53
N GLY A 69 -7.42 5.50 1.27
CA GLY A 69 -7.72 4.63 0.14
C GLY A 69 -7.13 3.23 0.29
N ALA A 70 -5.90 3.11 0.78
CA ALA A 70 -5.28 1.83 1.08
C ALA A 70 -6.04 1.04 2.16
N PHE A 71 -6.47 1.70 3.23
CA PHE A 71 -7.28 1.04 4.27
C PHE A 71 -8.68 0.65 3.77
N ILE A 72 -9.33 1.49 2.97
CA ILE A 72 -10.62 1.15 2.35
C ILE A 72 -10.47 -0.06 1.43
N LEU A 73 -9.39 -0.16 0.65
CA LEU A 73 -9.12 -1.34 -0.18
C LEU A 73 -8.95 -2.61 0.65
N ILE A 74 -8.23 -2.54 1.77
CA ILE A 74 -8.08 -3.68 2.68
C ILE A 74 -9.44 -4.08 3.28
N LEU A 75 -10.25 -3.11 3.73
CA LEU A 75 -11.60 -3.38 4.24
C LEU A 75 -12.50 -3.98 3.17
N ALA A 76 -12.48 -3.44 1.95
CA ALA A 76 -13.24 -3.97 0.82
C ALA A 76 -12.81 -5.41 0.49
N ALA A 77 -11.51 -5.72 0.58
CA ALA A 77 -11.00 -7.08 0.41
C ALA A 77 -11.56 -8.06 1.45
N ILE A 78 -11.58 -7.65 2.72
CA ILE A 78 -12.10 -8.45 3.82
C ILE A 78 -13.61 -8.67 3.64
N VAL A 79 -14.35 -7.61 3.29
CA VAL A 79 -15.81 -7.70 3.05
C VAL A 79 -16.14 -8.57 1.85
N ASP A 80 -15.42 -8.44 0.72
CA ASP A 80 -15.62 -9.30 -0.46
C ASP A 80 -15.34 -10.77 -0.13
N LYS A 81 -14.29 -11.04 0.67
CA LYS A 81 -13.99 -12.40 1.11
C LYS A 81 -15.05 -12.95 2.07
N ASN A 82 -15.52 -12.15 3.03
CA ASN A 82 -16.52 -12.54 4.01
C ASN A 82 -17.90 -12.79 3.38
N ARG A 83 -18.23 -12.12 2.27
CA ARG A 83 -19.49 -12.31 1.53
C ARG A 83 -19.50 -13.53 0.60
N ARG A 84 -18.33 -14.07 0.26
CA ARG A 84 -18.18 -15.25 -0.60
C ARG A 84 -18.16 -16.56 0.19
N HIS A 85 -18.09 -16.48 1.51
CA HIS A 85 -18.23 -17.60 2.45
C HIS A 85 -19.69 -17.75 2.87
#